data_AF-A0A5J5ECV0-F1
#
_entry.id   AF-A0A5J5ECV0-F1
#
_cell.length_a   1.000
_cell.length_b   1.000
_cell.length_c   1.000
_cell.angle_alpha   90.00
_cell.angle_beta   90.00
_cell.angle_gamma   90.00
#
_symmetry.space_group_name_H-M   'P 1'
#
loop_
_entity.id
_entity.type
_entity.pdbx_description
1 polymer ?
#
loop_
_entity_poly.entity_id
_entity_poly.type
_entity_poly.pdbx_seq_one_letter_code
_entity_poly.pdbx_strand_id
1 'polypeptide(L)'
;IACEIKELIIIGLGEGIKAKDAAKLFCCSERTIRQVRQNYREYGSVAPPRHAPSGRPRVFDRQAVDYLLEVLSAQPDIFLDELQAMLLATQD
;
A
#
# COMPACT_ATOMS: atom_id res chain seq x y z
N ILE A 1 5.17 14.52 9.86
CA ILE A 1 6.65 14.72 9.95
C ILE A 1 7.23 14.53 8.55
N ALA A 2 7.96 15.53 8.08
CA ALA A 2 8.62 15.53 6.77
C ALA A 2 9.68 14.41 6.67
N CYS A 3 10.05 14.01 5.45
CA CYS A 3 10.95 12.87 5.23
C CYS A 3 12.35 13.15 5.78
N GLU A 4 12.83 14.37 5.56
CA GLU A 4 14.11 14.92 5.98
C GLU A 4 14.26 14.82 7.51
N ILE A 5 13.19 15.13 8.26
CA ILE A 5 13.20 15.01 9.73
C ILE A 5 13.32 13.55 10.17
N LYS A 6 12.72 12.61 9.44
CA LYS A 6 12.85 11.17 9.75
C LYS A 6 14.26 10.66 9.49
N GLU A 7 14.94 11.18 8.46
CA GLU A 7 16.34 10.85 8.18
C GLU A 7 17.25 11.38 9.30
N LEU A 8 17.05 12.62 9.75
CA LEU A 8 17.76 13.18 10.89
C LEU A 8 17.53 12.39 12.19
N ILE A 9 16.31 11.86 12.38
CA ILE A 9 16.03 10.93 13.48
C ILE A 9 16.94 9.69 13.39
N ILE A 10 17.10 9.08 12.22
CA ILE A 10 17.96 7.90 12.05
C ILE A 10 19.43 8.25 12.30
N ILE A 11 19.92 9.38 11.78
CA ILE A 11 21.29 9.84 11.99
C ILE A 11 21.56 10.01 13.50
N GLY A 12 20.69 10.75 14.20
CA GLY A 12 20.84 10.96 15.64
C GLY A 12 20.78 9.66 16.46
N LEU A 13 19.93 8.70 16.07
CA LEU A 13 19.92 7.38 16.69
C LEU A 13 21.22 6.60 16.45
N GLY A 14 21.84 6.76 15.27
CA GLY A 14 23.14 6.16 14.92
C GLY A 14 24.30 6.75 15.72
N GLU A 15 24.21 8.03 16.08
CA GLU A 15 25.15 8.73 16.97
C GLU A 15 24.96 8.38 18.46
N GLY A 16 23.97 7.54 18.79
CA GLY A 16 23.73 7.06 20.16
C GLY A 16 22.69 7.85 20.95
N ILE A 17 21.96 8.78 20.33
CA ILE A 17 20.83 9.46 20.99
C ILE A 17 19.76 8.43 21.34
N LYS A 18 19.28 8.44 22.58
CA LYS A 18 18.21 7.53 23.01
C LYS A 18 16.89 7.92 22.37
N ALA A 19 16.05 6.93 22.05
CA ALA A 19 14.76 7.14 21.39
C ALA A 19 13.84 8.12 22.13
N LYS A 20 13.87 8.14 23.46
CA LYS A 20 13.12 9.08 24.30
C LYS A 20 13.59 10.52 24.15
N ASP A 21 14.90 10.72 24.02
CA ASP A 21 15.49 12.06 23.87
C ASP A 21 15.31 12.56 22.44
N ALA A 22 15.45 11.68 21.44
CA ALA A 22 15.10 11.99 20.05
C ALA A 22 13.61 12.38 19.92
N ALA A 23 12.69 11.66 20.58
CA ALA A 23 11.27 12.00 20.59
C ALA A 23 11.02 13.44 21.08
N LYS A 24 11.72 13.86 22.13
CA LYS A 24 11.65 15.24 22.65
C LYS A 24 12.28 16.24 21.67
N LEU A 25 13.47 15.94 21.16
CA LEU A 25 14.23 16.81 20.27
C LEU A 25 13.47 17.14 18.98
N PHE A 26 12.81 16.13 18.40
CA PHE A 26 12.05 16.26 17.16
C PHE A 26 10.55 16.50 17.39
N CYS A 27 10.13 16.78 18.63
CA CYS A 27 8.73 17.05 19.01
C CYS A 27 7.74 16.00 18.48
N CYS A 28 8.11 14.72 18.58
CA CYS A 28 7.28 13.62 18.09
C CYS A 28 7.11 12.50 19.13
N SER A 29 6.12 11.65 18.92
CA SER A 29 5.91 10.51 19.82
C SER A 29 7.04 9.48 19.74
N GLU A 30 7.32 8.77 20.83
CA GLU A 30 8.25 7.62 20.80
C GLU A 30 7.81 6.54 19.80
N ARG A 31 6.50 6.36 19.60
CA ARG A 31 5.95 5.47 18.58
C ARG A 31 6.47 5.83 17.19
N THR A 32 6.53 7.13 16.87
CA THR A 32 7.05 7.62 15.60
C THR A 32 8.52 7.28 15.44
N ILE A 33 9.35 7.47 16.48
CA ILE A 33 10.77 7.10 16.47
C ILE A 33 10.93 5.59 16.21
N ARG A 34 10.14 4.76 16.90
CA ARG A 34 10.16 3.29 16.72
C ARG A 34 9.78 2.89 15.30
N GLN A 35 8.72 3.49 14.74
CA GLN A 35 8.28 3.21 13.37
C GLN A 35 9.34 3.60 12.34
N VAL A 36 9.93 4.80 12.47
CA VAL A 36 10.98 5.29 11.56
C VAL A 36 12.20 4.37 11.60
N ARG A 37 12.63 3.97 12.80
CA ARG A 37 13.72 3.00 12.99
C ARG A 37 13.38 1.65 12.39
N GLN A 38 12.15 1.17 12.52
CA GLN A 38 11.71 -0.10 11.95
C GLN A 38 11.76 -0.05 10.42
N ASN A 39 11.16 0.98 9.82
CA ASN A 39 11.18 1.17 8.37
C ASN A 39 12.60 1.19 7.82
N TYR A 40 13.51 1.93 8.47
CA TYR A 40 14.90 2.02 8.04
C TYR A 40 15.62 0.66 8.11
N ARG A 41 15.33 -0.16 9.14
CA ARG A 41 15.88 -1.51 9.27
C ARG A 41 15.32 -2.48 8.23
N GLU A 42 14.04 -2.41 7.93
CA GLU A 42 13.36 -3.33 7.01
C GLU A 42 13.58 -2.98 5.53
N TYR A 43 13.63 -1.69 5.20
CA TYR A 43 13.59 -1.21 3.82
C TYR A 43 14.80 -0.37 3.41
N GLY A 44 15.74 -0.10 4.33
CA GLY A 44 16.85 0.83 4.10
C GLY A 44 16.41 2.29 3.91
N SER A 45 15.13 2.59 4.14
CA SER A 45 14.53 3.91 3.97
C SER A 45 13.58 4.22 5.12
N VAL A 46 13.50 5.49 5.50
CA VAL A 46 12.55 5.96 6.53
C VAL A 46 11.09 5.92 6.06
N ALA A 47 10.88 5.82 4.75
CA ALA A 47 9.59 5.63 4.13
C ALA A 47 9.47 4.18 3.64
N PRO A 48 8.37 3.47 3.96
CA PRO A 48 8.14 2.15 3.40
C PRO A 48 7.94 2.26 1.88
N PRO A 49 8.22 1.20 1.10
CA PRO A 49 7.97 1.17 -0.33
C PRO A 49 6.53 1.58 -0.63
N ARG A 50 6.34 2.55 -1.54
CA ARG A 50 5.01 3.04 -1.95
C ARG A 50 4.18 1.99 -2.71
N HIS A 51 4.78 0.85 -3.04
CA HIS A 51 4.24 -0.13 -3.97
C HIS A 51 3.56 -1.33 -3.32
N ALA A 52 3.31 -1.32 -2.01
CA ALA A 52 2.37 -2.30 -1.47
C ALA A 52 1.00 -2.02 -2.11
N PRO A 53 0.44 -2.91 -2.96
CA PRO A 53 -0.88 -2.69 -3.51
C PRO A 53 -1.84 -2.54 -2.34
N SER A 54 -2.42 -1.34 -2.20
CA SER A 54 -3.37 -1.08 -1.14
C SER A 54 -4.68 -1.79 -1.47
N GLY A 55 -5.15 -2.63 -0.55
CA GLY A 55 -6.42 -3.35 -0.67
C GLY A 55 -6.26 -4.79 -1.17
N ARG A 56 -7.40 -5.45 -1.38
CA ARG A 56 -7.45 -6.83 -1.87
C ARG A 56 -7.02 -6.87 -3.34
N PRO A 57 -6.15 -7.81 -3.76
CA PRO A 57 -5.85 -8.03 -5.16
C PRO A 57 -7.13 -8.19 -5.98
N ARG A 58 -7.20 -7.55 -7.14
CA ARG A 58 -8.33 -7.70 -8.05
C ARG A 58 -8.29 -9.08 -8.68
N VAL A 59 -9.44 -9.75 -8.72
CA VAL A 59 -9.59 -11.04 -9.42
C VAL A 59 -9.62 -10.81 -10.93
N PHE A 60 -10.25 -9.72 -11.37
CA PHE A 60 -10.31 -9.32 -12.77
C PHE A 60 -9.21 -8.31 -13.09
N ASP A 61 -8.48 -8.59 -14.16
CA ASP A 61 -7.56 -7.64 -14.77
C ASP A 61 -8.32 -6.61 -15.63
N ARG A 62 -7.59 -5.72 -16.29
CA ARG A 62 -8.21 -4.65 -17.09
C ARG A 62 -8.99 -5.22 -18.28
N GLN A 63 -8.47 -6.25 -18.94
CA GLN A 63 -9.07 -6.85 -20.13
C GLN A 63 -10.40 -7.53 -19.79
N ALA A 64 -10.45 -8.28 -18.68
CA ALA A 64 -11.67 -8.89 -18.21
C ALA A 64 -12.75 -7.85 -17.85
N VAL A 65 -12.35 -6.71 -17.27
CA VAL A 65 -13.29 -5.61 -16.99
C VAL A 65 -13.82 -4.99 -18.29
N ASP A 66 -12.96 -4.77 -19.28
CA ASP A 66 -13.37 -4.18 -20.56
C ASP A 66 -14.34 -5.13 -21.31
N TYR A 67 -14.09 -6.44 -21.30
CA TYR A 67 -15.03 -7.45 -21.81
C TYR A 67 -16.39 -7.40 -21.10
N LEU A 68 -16.39 -7.32 -19.77
CA LEU A 68 -17.64 -7.25 -19.01
C LEU A 68 -18.47 -6.00 -19.35
N LEU A 69 -17.80 -4.88 -19.59
CA LEU A 69 -18.47 -3.65 -20.02
C LEU A 69 -19.09 -3.79 -21.41
N GLU A 70 -18.42 -4.48 -22.34
CA GLU A 70 -18.96 -4.76 -23.67
C GLU A 70 -20.21 -5.64 -23.59
N VAL A 71 -20.18 -6.72 -22.80
CA VAL A 71 -21.34 -7.61 -22.60
C VAL A 71 -22.52 -6.84 -22.01
N LEU A 72 -22.29 -6.05 -20.96
CA LEU A 72 -23.32 -5.21 -20.35
C LEU A 72 -23.88 -4.17 -21.31
N SER A 73 -23.05 -3.64 -22.21
CA SER A 73 -23.51 -2.68 -23.22
C SER A 73 -24.39 -3.32 -24.30
N ALA A 74 -24.09 -4.58 -24.66
CA ALA A 74 -24.86 -5.35 -25.64
C ALA A 74 -26.17 -5.90 -25.05
N GLN A 75 -26.16 -6.27 -23.78
CA GLN A 75 -27.30 -6.84 -23.07
C GLN A 75 -27.40 -6.25 -21.65
N PRO A 76 -28.06 -5.09 -21.47
CA PRO A 76 -28.12 -4.40 -20.18
C PRO A 76 -28.98 -5.12 -19.14
N ASP A 77 -29.90 -5.98 -19.57
CA ASP A 77 -30.82 -6.71 -18.71
C ASP A 77 -30.25 -8.06 -18.22
N ILE A 78 -28.97 -8.35 -18.53
CA ILE A 78 -28.32 -9.60 -18.13
C ILE A 78 -28.16 -9.68 -16.60
N PHE A 79 -28.49 -10.84 -16.03
CA PHE A 79 -28.30 -11.07 -14.60
C PHE A 79 -26.84 -11.45 -14.29
N LEU A 80 -26.46 -11.27 -13.03
CA LEU A 80 -25.07 -11.49 -12.58
C LEU A 80 -24.65 -12.97 -12.70
N ASP A 81 -25.56 -13.89 -12.41
CA ASP A 81 -25.34 -15.33 -12.53
C ASP A 81 -25.18 -15.78 -13.99
N GLU A 82 -25.95 -15.18 -14.91
CA GLU A 82 -25.79 -15.39 -16.35
C GLU A 82 -24.40 -14.91 -16.82
N LEU A 83 -23.97 -13.73 -16.37
CA LEU A 83 -22.63 -13.20 -16.61
C LEU A 83 -21.53 -14.14 -16.08
N GLN A 84 -21.71 -14.70 -14.90
CA GLN A 84 -20.77 -15.65 -14.32
C GLN A 84 -20.69 -16.94 -15.13
N ALA A 85 -21.84 -17.48 -15.58
CA ALA A 85 -21.88 -18.66 -16.44
C ALA A 85 -21.15 -18.42 -17.76
N MET A 86 -21.33 -17.25 -18.39
CA MET A 86 -20.62 -16.88 -19.61
C MET A 86 -19.11 -16.77 -19.42
N LEU A 87 -18.66 -16.16 -18.32
CA LEU A 87 -17.25 -16.04 -18.00
C LEU A 87 -16.59 -17.41 -17.80
N LEU A 88 -17.26 -18.33 -17.11
CA LEU A 88 -16.76 -19.69 -16.92
C LEU A 88 -16.66 -20.45 -18.25
N ALA A 89 -17.64 -20.31 -19.13
CA ALA A 89 -17.65 -20.98 -20.44
C ALA A 89 -16.58 -20.45 -21.42
N THR A 90 -16.03 -19.25 -21.19
CA THR A 90 -15.01 -18.64 -22.05
C THR A 90 -13.58 -18.97 -21.59
N GLN A 91 -13.42 -19.62 -20.43
CA GLN A 91 -12.11 -19.96 -19.84
C GLN A 91 -11.61 -21.39 -20.14
N ASP A 92 -12.39 -22.19 -20.89
CA ASP A 92 -12.00 -23.50 -21.46
C ASP A 92 -11.48 -23.35 -22.90
#